data_AF-A0A354HV52-F1
#
_entry.id   AF-A0A354HV52-F1
#
_cell.length_a   1.000
_cell.length_b   1.000
_cell.length_c   1.000
_cell.angle_alpha   90.00
_cell.angle_beta   90.00
_cell.angle_gamma   90.00
#
_symmetry.space_group_name_H-M   'P 1'
#
loop_
_entity.id
_entity.type
_entity.pdbx_description
1 polymer ?
#
loop_
_entity_poly.entity_id
_entity_poly.type
_entity_poly.pdbx_seq_one_letter_code
_entity_poly.pdbx_strand_id
1 'polypeptide(L)' 'TYTHIAFSVAEGDLDTYRRRLQERGIELRPDRSRNPREGQSLYFRDPGGHLLELHTKTRTDRVEY' A
#
# COMPACT_ATOMS: atom_id res chain seq x y z
N THR A 1 -1.30 12.84 -12.76
CA THR A 1 -0.33 11.76 -12.95
C THR A 1 -0.34 10.88 -11.72
N TYR A 2 -0.68 9.59 -11.86
CA TYR A 2 -0.80 8.63 -10.75
C TYR A 2 0.50 7.85 -10.53
N THR A 3 1.63 8.52 -10.75
CA THR A 3 2.96 7.91 -10.59
C THR A 3 3.20 7.65 -9.11
N HIS A 4 3.34 6.38 -8.75
CA HIS A 4 3.64 5.94 -7.39
C HIS A 4 4.66 4.81 -7.45
N ILE A 5 5.33 4.60 -6.32
CA ILE A 5 6.23 3.48 -6.11
C ILE A 5 5.53 2.49 -5.18
N ALA A 6 5.35 1.25 -5.64
CA ALA A 6 4.75 0.19 -4.86
C ALA A 6 5.82 -0.75 -4.29
N PHE A 7 5.70 -1.09 -3.01
CA PHE A 7 6.49 -2.10 -2.34
C PHE A 7 5.61 -3.30 -2.01
N SER A 8 6.11 -4.51 -2.30
CA SER A 8 5.44 -5.74 -1.88
C SER A 8 5.70 -6.00 -0.40
N VAL A 9 4.64 -6.24 0.36
CA VAL A 9 4.70 -6.58 1.79
C VAL A 9 3.88 -7.84 2.04
N ALA A 10 4.18 -8.58 3.10
CA ALA A 10 3.33 -9.70 3.50
C ALA A 10 1.99 -9.17 4.03
N GLU A 11 0.91 -9.92 3.81
CA GLU A 11 -0.43 -9.55 4.28
C GLU A 11 -0.47 -9.35 5.81
N GLY A 12 0.18 -10.24 6.57
CA GLY A 12 0.27 -10.13 8.03
C GLY A 12 1.07 -8.93 8.54
N ASP A 13 1.91 -8.32 7.69
CA ASP A 13 2.71 -7.15 8.07
C ASP A 13 2.00 -5.84 7.75
N LEU A 14 0.99 -5.84 6.89
CA LEU A 14 0.33 -4.63 6.42
C LEU A 14 -0.28 -3.82 7.57
N ASP A 15 -0.97 -4.48 8.50
CA ASP A 15 -1.53 -3.83 9.70
C ASP A 15 -0.43 -3.25 10.62
N THR A 16 0.71 -3.94 10.71
CA THR A 16 1.86 -3.43 11.47
C THR A 16 2.41 -2.15 10.84
N TYR A 17 2.54 -2.11 9.51
CA TYR A 17 2.93 -0.89 8.79
C TYR A 17 1.89 0.22 8.92
N ARG A 18 0.60 -0.10 8.83
CA ARG A 18 -0.49 0.86 9.04
C ARG A 18 -0.36 1.57 10.38
N ARG A 19 -0.20 0.79 11.46
CA ARG A 19 -0.02 1.33 12.81
C ARG A 19 1.22 2.18 12.93
N ARG A 20 2.37 1.72 12.41
CA ARG A 20 3.63 2.49 12.43
C ARG A 20 3.51 3.83 11.69
N LEU A 21 2.79 3.86 10.56
CA LEU A 21 2.57 5.09 9.80
C LEU A 21 1.67 6.06 10.57
N GLN A 22 0.59 5.56 11.19
CA GLN A 22 -0.29 6.36 12.03
C GLN A 22 0.40 6.89 13.30
N GLU A 23 1.20 6.07 13.97
CA GLU A 23 2.00 6.48 15.14
C GLU A 23 3.01 7.58 14.81
N ARG A 24 3.46 7.65 13.55
CA ARG A 24 4.33 8.72 13.04
C ARG A 24 3.57 9.93 12.49
N GLY A 25 2.23 9.95 12.59
CA GLY A 25 1.40 11.04 12.09
C GLY A 25 1.33 11.12 10.56
N ILE A 26 1.68 10.04 9.85
CA ILE A 26 1.60 9.99 8.39
C ILE A 26 0.15 9.73 7.99
N GLU A 27 -0.40 10.64 7.18
CA GLU A 27 -1.78 10.50 6.68
C GLU A 27 -1.86 9.37 5.65
N LEU A 28 -2.66 8.36 5.99
CA LEU A 28 -3.00 7.27 5.08
C LEU A 28 -4.17 7.71 4.21
N ARG A 29 -4.04 7.52 2.90
CA ARG A 29 -5.16 7.69 1.98
C ARG A 29 -6.16 6.55 2.19
N PRO A 30 -7.47 6.83 2.05
CA PRO A 30 -8.48 5.78 2.12
C PRO A 30 -8.23 4.75 1.02
N ASP A 31 -8.35 3.48 1.40
CA ASP A 31 -8.23 2.36 0.47
C ASP A 31 -9.29 2.51 -0.64
N ARG A 32 -8.86 2.43 -1.90
CA ARG A 32 -9.77 2.32 -3.04
C ARG A 32 -10.11 0.85 -3.24
N SER A 33 -10.60 0.18 -2.22
CA SER A 33 -10.95 -1.23 -2.33
C SER A 33 -12.22 -1.36 -3.18
N ARG A 34 -12.08 -1.94 -4.38
CA ARG A 34 -13.23 -2.40 -5.18
C ARG A 34 -13.25 -3.91 -5.38
N ASN A 35 -12.27 -4.67 -4.90
CA ASN A 35 -12.29 -6.12 -5.04
C ASN A 35 -11.45 -6.84 -3.97
N PRO A 36 -12.03 -7.75 -3.16
CA PRO A 36 -11.27 -8.61 -2.23
C PRO A 36 -10.20 -9.46 -2.92
N ARG A 37 -10.35 -9.66 -4.24
CA ARG A 37 -9.42 -10.43 -5.07
C ARG A 37 -8.14 -9.69 -5.42
N GLU A 38 -8.05 -8.38 -5.21
CA GLU A 38 -6.89 -7.59 -5.64
C GLU A 38 -5.79 -7.49 -4.58
N GLY A 39 -6.03 -7.98 -3.35
CA GLY A 39 -5.12 -7.79 -2.22
C GLY A 39 -5.32 -6.41 -1.57
N GLN A 40 -4.65 -6.19 -0.45
CA GLN A 40 -4.76 -4.92 0.29
C GLN A 40 -3.64 -3.96 -0.11
N SER A 41 -3.98 -2.67 -0.14
CA SER A 41 -3.05 -1.60 -0.48
C SER A 41 -3.11 -0.46 0.53
N LEU A 42 -1.95 0.00 1.00
CA LEU A 42 -1.81 1.22 1.79
C LEU A 42 -1.14 2.31 0.97
N TYR A 43 -1.84 3.40 0.74
CA TYR A 43 -1.32 4.57 0.03
C TYR A 43 -0.98 5.68 1.02
N PHE A 44 0.21 6.25 0.89
CA PHE A 44 0.68 7.36 1.73
C PHE A 44 1.66 8.25 0.96
N ARG A 45 1.92 9.45 1.49
CA ARG A 45 2.94 10.34 0.94
C ARG A 45 4.13 10.42 1.88
N ASP A 46 5.33 10.45 1.30
CA ASP A 46 6.52 10.81 2.04
C ASP A 46 6.56 12.34 2.29
N PRO A 47 7.48 12.84 3.14
CA PRO A 47 7.66 14.27 3.35
C PRO A 47 8.01 15.06 2.09
N GLY A 48 8.55 14.40 1.05
CA GLY A 48 8.83 14.99 -0.26
C GLY A 48 7.61 15.08 -1.19
N GLY A 49 6.46 14.53 -0.80
CA GLY A 49 5.23 14.50 -1.58
C GLY A 49 5.13 13.35 -2.59
N HIS A 50 6.09 12.43 -2.62
CA HIS A 50 6.05 11.22 -3.43
C HIS A 50 4.93 10.29 -2.96
N LEU A 51 4.16 9.74 -3.90
CA LEU A 51 3.11 8.78 -3.59
C LEU A 51 3.72 7.38 -3.50
N LEU A 52 3.55 6.74 -2.35
CA LEU A 52 4.02 5.40 -2.05
C LEU A 52 2.82 4.47 -1.82
N GLU A 53 2.99 3.21 -2.22
CA GLU A 53 2.03 2.13 -2.01
C GLU A 53 2.72 0.95 -1.31
N LEU A 54 2.10 0.37 -0.28
CA LEU A 54 2.41 -0.98 0.20
C LEU A 54 1.32 -1.90 -0.29
N HIS A 55 1.67 -2.94 -1.04
CA HIS A 55 0.71 -3.88 -1.63
C HIS A 55 0.99 -5.30 -1.14
N THR A 56 -0.06 -6.05 -0.78
CA THR A 56 0.09 -7.41 -0.24
C THR A 56 0.33 -8.49 -1.29
N LYS A 57 0.14 -8.17 -2.58
CA LYS A 57 0.41 -9.09 -3.69
C LYS A 57 1.72 -8.77 -4.38
N THR A 58 2.38 -9.82 -4.86
CA THR A 58 3.58 -9.67 -5.68
C THR A 58 3.21 -9.43 -7.13
N ARG A 59 4.16 -8.91 -7.92
CA ARG A 59 3.98 -8.83 -9.37
C ARG A 59 3.73 -10.21 -9.99
N THR A 60 4.29 -11.28 -9.42
CA THR A 60 4.10 -12.66 -9.88
C THR A 60 2.63 -13.08 -9.77
N ASP A 61 1.97 -12.75 -8.66
CA ASP A 61 0.52 -12.97 -8.48
C ASP A 61 -0.36 -12.22 -9.49
N ARG A 62 0.16 -11.14 -10.09
CA ARG A 62 -0.53 -10.33 -11.10
C ARG A 62 -0.26 -10.77 -12.54
N VAL A 63 0.82 -11.51 -12.78
CA VAL A 63 1.23 -11.95 -14.13
C VAL A 63 0.63 -13.32 -14.48
N GLU A 64 0.24 -14.12 -13.49
CA GLU A 64 -0.41 -15.44 -13.70
C GLU A 64 -1.95 -15.38 -13.84
N TYR A 65 -2.51 -14.24 -14.25
CA TYR A 65 -3.94 -14.14 -14.60
C TYR A 65 -4.14 -13.96 -16.10
#